data_AF-A0AAI9FDQ6-F1
#
_entry.id   AF-A0AAI9FDQ6-F1
#
_cell.length_a   1.000
_cell.length_b   1.000
_cell.length_c   1.000
_cell.angle_alpha   90.00
_cell.angle_beta   90.00
_cell.angle_gamma   90.00
#
_symmetry.space_group_name_H-M   'P 1'
#
loop_
_entity.id
_entity.type
_entity.pdbx_description
1 polymer ?
#
loop_
_entity_poly.entity_id
_entity_poly.type
_entity_poly.pdbx_seq_one_letter_code
_entity_poly.pdbx_strand_id
1 'polypeptide(L)'
;MSVVENQHIALSLTDDDKCLFETAAAISQQSLSQFILSSAHLQALEIIEQHQRIILNETSWARVMDALGKSPSPGEKLQRSAKQLEVFSGITGD
;
A
#
# COMPACT_ATOMS: atom_id res chain seq x y z
N MET A 1 15.82 0.83 -25.05
CA MET A 1 14.45 0.27 -25.13
C MET A 1 14.40 -0.91 -24.18
N SER A 2 13.78 -0.77 -23.01
CA SER A 2 13.63 -1.86 -22.05
C SER A 2 12.61 -2.87 -22.58
N VAL A 3 13.00 -4.14 -22.68
CA VAL A 3 12.10 -5.24 -23.03
C VAL A 3 11.00 -5.31 -21.97
N VAL A 4 9.75 -5.19 -22.38
CA VAL A 4 8.61 -5.42 -21.48
C VAL A 4 8.48 -6.93 -21.33
N GLU A 5 9.05 -7.48 -20.26
CA GLU A 5 8.86 -8.90 -19.94
C GLU A 5 7.41 -9.11 -19.50
N ASN A 6 6.68 -9.95 -20.25
CA ASN A 6 5.30 -10.29 -19.94
C ASN A 6 5.28 -11.28 -18.78
N GLN A 7 4.61 -10.92 -17.69
CA GLN A 7 4.51 -11.74 -16.48
C GLN A 7 3.13 -12.43 -16.46
N HIS A 8 3.12 -13.71 -16.09
CA HIS A 8 1.90 -14.52 -16.06
C HIS A 8 1.56 -14.93 -14.63
N ILE A 9 0.26 -14.91 -14.30
CA ILE A 9 -0.26 -15.38 -13.01
C ILE A 9 -1.08 -16.64 -13.27
N ALA A 10 -0.69 -17.75 -12.65
CA ALA A 10 -1.44 -19.00 -12.67
C ALA A 10 -2.35 -19.07 -11.44
N LEU A 11 -3.65 -19.31 -11.65
CA LEU A 11 -4.66 -19.41 -10.60
C LEU A 11 -5.40 -20.73 -10.71
N SER A 12 -5.68 -21.34 -9.56
CA SER A 12 -6.56 -22.51 -9.45
C SER A 12 -7.92 -22.04 -8.91
N LEU A 13 -8.99 -22.51 -9.53
CA LEU A 13 -10.37 -22.12 -9.22
C LEU A 13 -11.19 -23.39 -8.97
N THR A 14 -12.27 -23.28 -8.20
CA THR A 14 -13.34 -24.28 -8.22
C THR A 14 -14.22 -24.10 -9.46
N ASP A 15 -15.00 -25.12 -9.80
CA ASP A 15 -15.95 -25.02 -10.93
C ASP A 15 -17.03 -23.96 -10.69
N ASP A 16 -17.48 -23.82 -9.44
CA ASP A 16 -18.48 -22.82 -9.04
C ASP A 16 -17.93 -21.39 -9.21
N ASP A 17 -16.70 -21.14 -8.74
CA ASP A 17 -16.03 -19.83 -8.89
C ASP A 17 -15.84 -19.49 -10.37
N LYS A 18 -15.44 -20.48 -11.18
CA LYS A 18 -15.24 -20.28 -12.61
C LYS A 18 -16.55 -19.87 -13.29
N CYS A 19 -17.65 -20.57 -13.00
CA CYS A 19 -18.97 -20.26 -13.56
C CYS A 19 -19.45 -18.86 -13.15
N LEU A 20 -19.23 -18.48 -11.90
CA LEU A 20 -19.55 -17.13 -11.40
C LEU A 20 -18.76 -16.05 -12.17
N PHE A 21 -17.45 -16.22 -12.30
CA PHE A 21 -16.61 -15.24 -13.00
C PHE A 21 -16.89 -15.16 -14.49
N GLU A 22 -17.17 -16.29 -15.16
CA GLU A 22 -17.57 -16.30 -16.57
C GLU A 22 -18.89 -15.55 -16.78
N THR A 23 -19.86 -15.75 -15.88
CA THR A 23 -21.13 -15.02 -15.92
C THR A 23 -20.93 -13.52 -15.76
N ALA A 24 -20.12 -13.10 -14.79
CA ALA A 24 -19.81 -11.69 -14.55
C ALA A 24 -19.04 -11.05 -15.72
N ALA A 25 -18.10 -11.78 -16.31
CA ALA A 25 -17.35 -11.34 -17.49
C ALA A 25 -18.27 -11.16 -18.71
N ALA A 26 -19.21 -12.10 -18.92
CA ALA A 26 -20.20 -12.02 -19.99
C ALA A 26 -21.13 -10.80 -19.83
N ILE A 27 -21.63 -10.54 -18.62
CA ILE A 27 -22.44 -9.33 -18.31
C ILE A 27 -21.63 -8.06 -18.60
N SER A 28 -20.34 -8.06 -18.25
CA SER A 28 -19.44 -6.93 -18.44
C SER A 28 -18.90 -6.81 -19.88
N GLN A 29 -19.29 -7.71 -20.80
CA GLN A 29 -18.82 -7.77 -22.18
C GLN A 29 -17.28 -7.82 -22.30
N GLN A 30 -16.65 -8.54 -21.38
CA GLN A 30 -15.20 -8.72 -21.31
C GLN A 30 -14.84 -10.20 -21.33
N SER A 31 -13.60 -10.52 -21.72
CA SER A 31 -13.07 -11.86 -21.54
C SER A 31 -12.85 -12.15 -20.06
N LEU A 32 -12.91 -13.44 -19.67
CA LEU A 32 -12.68 -13.85 -18.29
C LEU A 32 -11.34 -13.33 -17.75
N SER A 33 -10.26 -13.45 -18.54
CA SER A 33 -8.93 -12.97 -18.15
C SER A 33 -8.91 -11.45 -17.91
N GLN A 34 -9.54 -10.68 -18.80
CA GLN A 34 -9.61 -9.22 -18.65
C GLN A 34 -10.44 -8.82 -17.43
N PHE A 35 -11.56 -9.51 -17.19
CA PHE A 35 -12.42 -9.27 -16.05
C PHE A 35 -11.69 -9.53 -14.72
N ILE A 36 -10.99 -10.68 -14.61
CA ILE A 36 -10.22 -11.03 -13.42
C ILE A 36 -9.07 -10.04 -13.20
N LEU A 37 -8.32 -9.70 -14.25
CA LEU A 37 -7.22 -8.76 -14.15
C LEU A 37 -7.70 -7.37 -13.71
N SER A 38 -8.78 -6.86 -14.32
CA SER A 38 -9.36 -5.56 -13.96
C SER A 38 -9.87 -5.55 -12.53
N SER A 39 -10.55 -6.61 -12.11
CA SER A 39 -11.10 -6.71 -10.75
C SER A 39 -9.99 -6.78 -9.70
N ALA A 40 -8.97 -7.61 -9.94
CA ALA A 40 -7.80 -7.70 -9.06
C ALA A 40 -7.03 -6.36 -8.99
N HIS A 41 -6.93 -5.65 -10.11
CA HIS A 41 -6.29 -4.34 -10.15
C HIS A 41 -7.03 -3.30 -9.31
N LEU A 42 -8.36 -3.22 -9.45
CA LEU A 42 -9.17 -2.30 -8.64
C LEU A 42 -9.07 -2.64 -7.14
N GLN A 43 -9.14 -3.92 -6.79
CA GLN A 43 -9.01 -4.35 -5.40
C GLN A 43 -7.63 -4.01 -4.83
N ALA A 44 -6.57 -4.19 -5.61
CA ALA A 44 -5.21 -3.84 -5.19
C ALA A 44 -5.07 -2.34 -4.95
N LEU A 45 -5.61 -1.50 -5.83
CA LEU A 45 -5.61 -0.04 -5.66
C LEU A 45 -6.33 0.36 -4.36
N GLU A 46 -7.51 -0.22 -4.11
CA GLU A 46 -8.28 0.06 -2.90
C GLU A 46 -7.50 -0.32 -1.63
N ILE A 47 -6.89 -1.50 -1.59
CA ILE A 47 -6.11 -1.96 -0.43
C ILE A 47 -4.91 -1.04 -0.19
N ILE A 48 -4.19 -0.66 -1.25
CA ILE A 48 -3.04 0.24 -1.15
C ILE A 48 -3.49 1.61 -0.64
N GLU A 49 -4.58 2.16 -1.19
CA GLU A 49 -5.13 3.45 -0.80
C GLU A 49 -5.58 3.45 0.67
N GLN A 50 -6.31 2.42 1.10
CA GLN A 50 -6.74 2.26 2.48
C GLN A 50 -5.56 2.14 3.44
N HIS A 51 -4.49 1.43 3.04
CA HIS A 51 -3.30 1.27 3.88
C HIS A 51 -2.47 2.56 3.98
N GLN A 52 -2.38 3.34 2.90
CA GLN A 52 -1.65 4.60 2.87
C GLN A 52 -2.41 5.76 3.52
N ARG A 53 -3.75 5.71 3.51
CA ARG A 53 -4.58 6.75 4.09
C ARG A 53 -4.69 6.62 5.60
N ILE A 54 -4.14 7.60 6.31
CA ILE A 54 -4.39 7.75 7.75
C ILE A 54 -5.71 8.50 7.94
N ILE A 55 -6.78 7.76 8.27
CA ILE A 55 -8.07 8.36 8.62
C ILE A 55 -8.02 8.76 10.09
N LEU A 56 -8.07 10.06 10.35
CA LEU A 56 -8.05 10.62 11.70
C LEU A 56 -9.47 10.97 12.13
N ASN A 57 -9.86 10.57 13.33
CA ASN A 57 -11.05 11.11 14.00
C ASN A 57 -10.75 12.52 14.55
N GLU A 58 -11.77 13.28 14.98
CA GLU A 58 -11.60 14.67 15.44
C GLU A 58 -10.53 14.83 16.54
N THR A 59 -10.50 13.92 17.51
CA THR A 59 -9.52 13.96 18.60
C THR A 59 -8.10 13.71 18.09
N SER A 60 -7.91 12.73 17.22
CA SER A 60 -6.60 12.43 16.61
C SER A 60 -6.17 13.54 15.66
N TRP A 61 -7.10 14.15 14.92
CA TRP A 61 -6.86 15.31 14.07
C TRP A 61 -6.37 16.50 14.89
N ALA A 62 -7.06 16.85 15.98
CA ALA A 62 -6.65 17.94 16.86
C ALA A 62 -5.25 17.73 17.45
N ARG A 63 -4.90 16.48 17.83
CA ARG A 63 -3.56 16.13 18.31
C ARG A 63 -2.48 16.26 17.23
N VAL A 64 -2.77 15.82 16.01
CA VAL A 64 -1.83 15.96 14.89
C VAL A 64 -1.64 17.43 14.55
N MET A 65 -2.71 18.23 14.51
CA MET A 65 -2.61 19.67 14.27
C MET A 65 -1.85 20.41 15.38
N ASP A 66 -2.07 20.05 16.65
CA ASP A 66 -1.32 20.64 17.78
C ASP A 66 0.16 20.24 17.70
N ALA A 67 0.49 18.98 17.38
CA ALA A 67 1.87 18.52 17.22
C ALA A 67 2.59 19.16 16.02
N LEU A 68 1.87 19.45 14.92
CA LEU A 68 2.41 20.18 13.77
C LEU A 68 2.61 21.67 14.09
N GLY A 69 1.70 22.28 14.84
CA GLY A 69 1.76 23.70 15.23
C GLY A 69 2.76 24.00 16.35
N LYS A 70 2.95 23.05 17.28
CA LYS A 70 3.96 23.06 18.33
C LYS A 70 4.81 21.80 18.19
N SER A 71 5.91 21.92 17.46
CA SER A 71 6.85 20.80 17.35
C SER A 71 7.42 20.50 18.75
N PRO A 72 7.09 19.36 19.37
CA PRO A 72 7.62 19.03 20.68
C PRO A 72 9.11 18.73 20.55
N SER A 73 9.91 19.15 21.54
CA SER A 73 11.32 18.78 21.56
C SER A 73 11.44 17.24 21.67
N PRO A 74 12.31 16.61 20.87
CA PRO A 74 12.46 15.16 20.87
C PRO A 74 12.89 14.67 22.26
N GLY A 75 12.17 13.69 22.82
CA GLY A 75 12.45 13.16 24.15
C GLY A 75 13.80 12.44 24.23
N GLU A 76 14.34 12.26 25.45
CA GLU A 76 15.68 11.70 25.68
C GLU A 76 15.90 10.32 25.01
N LYS A 77 14.85 9.48 24.92
CA LYS A 77 14.94 8.17 24.25
C LYS A 77 15.15 8.30 22.74
N LEU A 78 14.47 9.25 22.10
CA LEU A 78 14.62 9.52 20.67
C LEU A 78 15.99 10.13 20.37
N GLN A 79 16.46 11.03 21.24
CA GLN A 79 17.81 11.61 21.13
C GLN A 79 18.92 10.55 21.28
N ARG A 80 18.80 9.63 22.25
CA ARG A 80 19.76 8.53 22.42
C ARG A 80 19.78 7.60 21.20
N SER A 81 18.61 7.28 20.64
CA SER A 81 18.50 6.42 19.46
C SER A 81 19.06 7.10 18.19
N ALA A 82 18.81 8.40 18.02
CA ALA A 82 19.39 9.19 16.93
C ALA A 82 20.92 9.21 17.01
N LYS A 83 21.49 9.47 18.21
CA LYS A 83 22.94 9.42 18.44
C LYS A 83 23.55 8.05 18.14
N GLN A 84 22.85 6.97 18.47
CA GLN A 84 23.28 5.61 18.13
C GLN A 84 23.28 5.37 16.61
N LEU A 85 22.30 5.93 15.89
CA LEU A 85 22.23 5.86 14.43
C LEU A 85 23.37 6.65 13.77
N GLU A 86 23.70 7.84 14.28
CA GLU A 86 24.83 8.66 13.82
C GLU A 86 26.17 7.94 14.03
N VAL A 87 26.36 7.30 15.19
CA VAL A 87 27.56 6.51 15.50
C VAL A 87 27.64 5.25 14.63
N PHE A 88 26.51 4.63 14.30
CA PHE A 88 26.46 3.46 13.41
C PHE A 88 26.65 3.82 11.93
N SER A 89 26.17 5.00 11.51
CA SER A 89 26.28 5.51 10.14
C SER A 89 27.60 6.26 9.87
N GLY A 90 28.66 6.01 10.67
CA GLY A 90 30.00 6.58 10.56
C GLY A 90 30.77 6.25 9.27
N ILE A 91 30.13 6.38 8.10
CA ILE A 91 30.74 6.61 6.81
C ILE A 91 30.34 8.03 6.39
N THR A 92 31.07 9.02 6.88
CA THR A 92 31.48 10.28 6.22
C THR A 92 32.01 11.22 7.29
N GLY A 93 33.32 11.44 7.34
CA GLY A 93 33.90 12.60 8.03
C GLY A 93 35.18 12.37 8.84
N ASP A 94 36.17 11.67 8.30
CA ASP A 94 37.60 12.06 8.39
C ASP A 94 38.27 11.73 7.05
#